data_AF-A0A1G8QVS9-F1
#
_entry.id   AF-A0A1G8QVS9-F1
#
_cell.length_a   1.000
_cell.length_b   1.000
_cell.length_c   1.000
_cell.angle_alpha   90.00
_cell.angle_beta   90.00
_cell.angle_gamma   90.00
#
_symmetry.space_group_name_H-M   'P 1'
#
loop_
_entity.id
_entity.type
_entity.pdbx_description
1 polymer ?
#
loop_
_entity_poly.entity_id
_entity_poly.type
_entity_poly.pdbx_seq_one_letter_code
_entity_poly.pdbx_strand_id
1 'polypeptide(L)' 'MNDYSDIIDHPHYQSKTRPHMSMYDRAAQFSPFAALTGYEESVVETAKEETERMNLLPYTDDV' A
#
# COMPACT_ATOMS: atom_id res chain seq x y z
N MET A 1 -22.63 4.34 -6.01
CA MET A 1 -21.16 4.43 -5.93
C MET A 1 -20.85 5.90 -5.77
N ASN A 2 -20.24 6.31 -4.67
CA ASN A 2 -19.93 7.73 -4.46
C ASN A 2 -18.64 8.05 -5.21
N ASP A 3 -18.71 9.04 -6.08
CA ASP A 3 -17.57 9.53 -6.82
C ASP A 3 -16.75 10.43 -5.88
N TYR A 4 -15.57 9.95 -5.50
CA TYR A 4 -14.62 10.65 -4.61
C TYR A 4 -13.65 11.53 -5.41
N SER A 5 -13.93 11.78 -6.69
CA SER A 5 -13.07 12.58 -7.59
C SER A 5 -12.86 14.00 -7.08
N ASP A 6 -13.78 14.54 -6.27
CA ASP A 6 -13.67 15.87 -5.69
C ASP A 6 -12.69 15.96 -4.51
N ILE A 7 -12.29 14.83 -3.90
CA ILE A 7 -11.39 14.80 -2.74
C ILE A 7 -10.00 14.20 -3.03
N ILE A 8 -9.80 13.53 -4.17
CA ILE A 8 -8.55 12.78 -4.44
C ILE A 8 -7.34 13.70 -4.64
N ASP A 9 -7.55 14.88 -5.22
CA ASP A 9 -6.50 15.86 -5.52
C ASP A 9 -6.33 16.91 -4.41
N HIS A 10 -7.07 16.79 -3.29
CA HIS A 10 -6.93 17.72 -2.19
C HIS A 10 -5.53 17.63 -1.56
N PRO A 11 -4.91 18.76 -1.21
CA PRO A 11 -3.61 18.76 -0.58
C PRO A 11 -3.68 18.02 0.76
N HIS A 12 -2.85 16.98 0.90
CA HIS A 12 -2.71 16.28 2.17
C HIS A 12 -2.06 17.20 3.20
N TYR A 13 -2.71 17.38 4.35
CA TYR A 13 -2.17 18.17 5.44
C TYR A 13 -0.89 17.53 5.99
N GLN A 14 0.21 18.29 5.99
CA GLN A 14 1.46 17.91 6.65
C GLN A 14 1.68 18.77 7.88
N SER A 15 2.12 18.16 8.98
CA SER A 15 2.38 18.90 10.22
C SER A 15 3.59 19.83 10.05
N LYS A 16 3.44 21.09 10.47
CA LYS A 16 4.53 22.08 10.46
C LYS A 16 5.51 21.90 11.62
N THR A 17 5.08 21.24 12.70
CA THR A 17 5.84 21.15 13.97
C THR A 17 6.26 19.74 14.33
N ARG A 18 5.54 18.73 13.84
CA ARG A 18 5.86 17.32 14.10
C ARG A 18 6.54 16.74 12.86
N PRO A 19 7.86 16.50 12.90
CA PRO A 19 8.54 15.91 11.75
C PRO A 19 7.98 14.52 11.47
N HIS A 20 7.88 14.19 10.18
CA HIS A 20 7.48 12.85 9.77
C HIS A 20 8.60 11.86 10.05
N MET A 21 8.19 10.66 10.44
CA MET A 21 9.11 9.53 10.59
C MET A 21 9.78 9.22 9.25
N SER A 22 11.09 8.96 9.27
CA SER A 22 11.83 8.56 8.07
C SER A 22 11.31 7.22 7.54
N MET A 23 11.54 6.90 6.26
CA MET A 23 11.16 5.59 5.72
C MET A 23 11.83 4.44 6.47
N TYR A 24 13.07 4.63 6.90
CA TYR A 24 13.81 3.65 7.70
C TYR A 24 13.16 3.41 9.06
N ASP A 25 12.84 4.48 9.79
CA ASP A 25 12.20 4.38 11.10
C ASP A 25 10.79 3.78 11.00
N ARG A 26 10.07 4.04 9.89
CA ARG A 26 8.80 3.36 9.59
C ARG A 26 9.01 1.87 9.38
N ALA A 27 10.02 1.47 8.61
CA ALA A 27 10.32 0.06 8.37
C ALA A 27 10.75 -0.68 9.65
N ALA A 28 11.47 -0.01 10.55
CA ALA A 28 11.88 -0.57 11.84
C ALA A 28 10.71 -1.02 12.72
N GLN A 29 9.52 -0.42 12.58
CA GLN A 29 8.31 -0.89 13.30
C GLN A 29 7.93 -2.34 12.95
N PHE A 30 8.31 -2.79 11.75
CA PHE A 30 8.05 -4.13 11.24
C PHE A 30 9.26 -5.06 11.42
N SER A 31 10.37 -4.58 11.98
CA SER A 31 11.55 -5.42 12.25
C SER A 31 11.29 -6.63 13.16
N PRO A 32 10.34 -6.62 14.12
CA PRO A 32 10.03 -7.80 14.92
C PRO A 32 9.55 -9.00 14.10
N PHE A 33 8.96 -8.76 12.91
CA PHE A 33 8.50 -9.82 12.02
C PHE A 33 9.61 -10.38 11.14
N ALA A 34 10.79 -9.76 11.08
CA ALA A 34 11.93 -10.26 10.32
C ALA A 34 12.46 -11.61 10.86
N ALA A 35 12.18 -11.93 12.13
CA ALA A 35 12.53 -13.20 12.74
C ALA A 35 11.62 -14.36 12.30
N LEU A 36 10.46 -14.08 11.70
CA LEU A 36 9.58 -15.09 11.09
C LEU A 36 10.16 -15.50 9.73
N THR A 37 11.31 -16.17 9.75
CA THR A 37 11.83 -16.85 8.56
C THR A 37 10.82 -17.91 8.11
N GLY A 38 10.39 -17.87 6.85
CA GLY A 38 9.48 -18.87 6.25
C GLY A 38 8.12 -18.34 5.76
N TYR A 39 7.80 -17.06 5.96
CA TYR A 39 6.58 -16.46 5.38
C TYR A 39 6.82 -15.83 3.99
N GLU A 40 8.04 -15.92 3.45
CA GLU A 40 8.36 -15.37 2.13
C GLU A 40 7.54 -16.04 1.02
N GLU A 41 7.38 -17.37 1.09
CA GLU A 41 6.59 -18.11 0.11
C GLU A 41 5.12 -17.66 0.12
N SER A 42 4.52 -17.48 1.29
CA SER A 42 3.14 -16.98 1.40
C SER A 42 2.97 -15.54 0.92
N VAL A 43 3.97 -14.67 1.11
CA VAL A 43 3.96 -13.30 0.55
C VAL A 43 4.03 -13.36 -0.97
N VAL A 44 4.86 -14.24 -1.52
CA VAL A 44 4.98 -14.43 -2.97
C VAL A 44 3.69 -15.00 -3.56
N GLU A 45 3.07 -16.00 -2.92
CA GLU A 45 1.80 -16.58 -3.39
C GLU A 45 0.65 -15.57 -3.32
N THR A 46 0.52 -14.82 -2.23
CA THR A 46 -0.51 -13.76 -2.15
C THR A 46 -0.27 -12.63 -3.15
N ALA A 47 0.98 -12.27 -3.44
CA ALA A 47 1.30 -11.31 -4.48
C ALA A 47 0.90 -11.81 -5.88
N LYS A 48 1.10 -13.10 -6.18
CA LYS A 48 0.63 -13.72 -7.44
C LYS A 48 -0.89 -13.68 -7.54
N GLU A 49 -1.60 -14.12 -6.51
CA GLU A 49 -3.08 -14.11 -6.49
C GLU A 49 -3.65 -12.70 -6.71
N GLU A 50 -3.07 -11.67 -6.09
CA GLU A 50 -3.48 -10.29 -6.30
C GLU A 50 -3.11 -9.77 -7.69
N THR A 51 -1.95 -10.15 -8.24
CA THR A 51 -1.59 -9.81 -9.62
C THR A 51 -2.55 -10.46 -10.61
N GLU A 52 -2.95 -11.72 -10.37
CA GLU A 52 -3.96 -12.40 -11.17
C GLU A 52 -5.33 -11.75 -11.04
N ARG A 53 -5.77 -11.37 -9.82
CA ARG A 53 -7.00 -10.58 -9.64
C ARG A 53 -6.96 -9.25 -10.39
N MET A 54 -5.86 -8.52 -10.30
CA MET A 54 -5.65 -7.26 -11.02
C MET A 54 -5.71 -7.44 -12.54
N ASN A 55 -5.16 -8.54 -13.06
CA ASN A 55 -5.21 -8.85 -14.50
C ASN A 55 -6.59 -9.34 -14.96
N LEU A 56 -7.37 -9.95 -14.07
CA LEU A 56 -8.73 -10.41 -14.33
C LEU A 56 -9.79 -9.31 -14.15
N LEU A 57 -9.42 -8.21 -13.50
CA LEU A 57 -10.25 -7.01 -13.49
C LEU A 57 -10.29 -6.46 -14.94
N PRO A 58 -11.48 -6.35 -15.56
CA PRO A 58 -11.57 -5.69 -16.84
C PRO A 58 -11.08 -4.26 -16.65
N TYR A 59 -10.06 -3.87 -17.41
CA TYR A 59 -9.71 -2.45 -17.53
C TYR A 59 -10.94 -1.77 -18.14
N THR A 60 -11.70 -1.06 -17.32
CA THR A 60 -12.73 -0.17 -17.82
C THR A 60 -11.99 1.09 -18.28
N ASP A 61 -11.72 1.15 -19.59
CA ASP A 61 -11.43 2.41 -20.28
C ASP A 61 -12.69 3.28 -20.21
N ASP A 62 -12.93 3.89 -19.05
CA ASP A 62 -13.98 4.90 -18.90
C ASP A 62 -13.36 6.29 -19.18
N VAL A 63 -13.87 6.89 -20.26
CA VAL A 63 -13.57 8.22 -20.85
C VAL A 63 -13.84 9.37 -19.88
#